data_AF-A0A1I4X312-F1
#
_entry.id   AF-A0A1I4X312-F1
#
_cell.length_a   1.000
_cell.length_b   1.000
_cell.length_c   1.000
_cell.angle_alpha   90.00
_cell.angle_beta   90.00
_cell.angle_gamma   90.00
#
_symmetry.space_group_name_H-M   'P 1'
#
loop_
_entity.id
_entity.type
_entity.pdbx_description
1 polymer ?
#
loop_
_entity_poly.entity_id
_entity_poly.type
_entity_poly.pdbx_seq_one_letter_code
_entity_poly.pdbx_strand_id
1 'polypeptide(L)'
;MFRNWRIGSVNGALLAAYFIPAWTIVAFNIIVAPVHGLYERPSVAVALFLSDHLQMAGMSTVRAAWLLALGRLTVVAFFAIYLALLCVPRIRKSGGSDEALGIALAIGSLISFASMVMASKVGEMAALRLHATELLLLLGAAIVILIERPDAAPQIVETPAEIPASLGLEQAELLHNR
;
A
#
# COMPACT_ATOMS: atom_id res chain seq x y z
N MET A 1 17.94 8.88 18.93
CA MET A 1 18.01 8.59 17.48
C MET A 1 16.67 8.77 16.74
N PHE A 2 15.50 8.70 17.41
CA PHE A 2 14.16 8.77 16.79
C PHE A 2 13.48 10.15 16.75
N ARG A 3 14.15 11.24 17.16
CA ARG A 3 13.49 12.52 17.48
C ARG A 3 12.79 13.23 16.29
N ASN A 4 13.02 12.78 15.05
CA ASN A 4 12.49 13.40 13.82
C ASN A 4 11.78 12.39 12.88
N TRP A 5 11.30 11.23 13.37
CA TRP A 5 10.52 10.29 12.55
C TRP A 5 9.03 10.49 12.79
N ARG A 6 8.25 10.56 11.70
CA ARG A 6 6.78 10.54 11.75
C ARG A 6 6.30 9.17 12.24
N ILE A 7 5.21 9.12 13.01
CA ILE A 7 4.71 7.84 13.55
C ILE A 7 4.27 6.91 12.43
N GLY A 8 3.73 7.46 11.34
CA GLY A 8 3.32 6.74 10.15
C GLY A 8 4.49 6.11 9.41
N SER A 9 5.67 6.74 9.43
CA SER A 9 6.88 6.15 8.86
C SER A 9 7.40 4.96 9.66
N VAL A 10 7.34 5.04 11.00
CA VAL A 10 7.73 3.92 11.86
C VAL A 10 6.71 2.78 11.73
N ASN A 11 5.42 3.11 11.78
CA ASN A 11 4.33 2.14 11.67
C ASN A 11 4.33 1.42 10.32
N GLY A 12 4.48 2.16 9.22
CA GLY A 12 4.61 1.60 7.88
C GLY A 12 5.80 0.64 7.77
N ALA A 13 6.94 0.98 8.39
CA ALA A 13 8.11 0.10 8.38
C ALA A 13 7.87 -1.20 9.16
N LEU A 14 7.19 -1.13 10.31
CA LEU A 14 6.80 -2.31 11.09
C LEU A 14 5.84 -3.21 10.31
N LEU A 15 4.85 -2.62 9.63
CA LEU A 15 3.97 -3.38 8.74
C LEU A 15 4.74 -4.07 7.62
N ALA A 16 5.63 -3.33 6.94
CA ALA A 16 6.42 -3.90 5.86
C ALA A 16 7.28 -5.07 6.37
N ALA A 17 7.89 -4.94 7.56
CA ALA A 17 8.67 -6.01 8.18
C ALA A 17 7.85 -7.27 8.50
N TYR A 18 6.54 -7.15 8.74
CA TYR A 18 5.63 -8.29 8.92
C TYR A 18 5.10 -8.84 7.60
N PHE A 19 4.53 -7.98 6.75
CA PHE A 19 3.83 -8.39 5.53
C PHE A 19 4.76 -8.92 4.46
N ILE A 20 5.97 -8.36 4.31
CA ILE A 20 6.95 -8.84 3.31
C ILE A 20 7.22 -10.33 3.51
N PRO A 21 7.72 -10.81 4.67
CA PRO A 21 7.97 -12.24 4.83
C PRO A 21 6.68 -13.06 4.83
N ALA A 22 5.63 -12.63 5.55
CA ALA A 22 4.40 -13.41 5.68
C ALA A 22 3.72 -13.67 4.33
N TRP A 23 3.58 -12.64 3.48
CA TRP A 23 2.89 -12.76 2.20
C TRP A 23 3.79 -13.35 1.11
N THR A 24 5.10 -13.11 1.17
CA THR A 24 6.06 -13.73 0.24
C THR A 24 6.07 -15.24 0.40
N ILE A 25 6.08 -15.76 1.63
CA ILE A 25 6.07 -17.22 1.87
C ILE A 25 4.82 -17.85 1.25
N VAL A 26 3.63 -17.27 1.48
CA VAL A 26 2.41 -17.83 0.90
C VAL A 26 2.39 -17.74 -0.62
N ALA A 27 2.79 -16.61 -1.19
CA ALA A 27 2.87 -16.47 -2.64
C ALA A 27 3.87 -17.47 -3.25
N PHE A 28 5.01 -17.68 -2.60
CA PHE A 28 6.02 -18.64 -3.02
C PHE A 28 5.49 -20.08 -2.98
N ASN A 29 4.79 -20.48 -1.92
CA ASN A 29 4.15 -21.79 -1.81
C ASN A 29 3.15 -22.03 -2.94
N ILE A 30 2.37 -21.01 -3.31
CA ILE A 30 1.45 -21.08 -4.47
C ILE A 30 2.21 -21.18 -5.79
N ILE A 31 3.32 -20.46 -5.98
CA ILE A 31 4.11 -20.53 -7.22
C ILE A 31 4.72 -21.93 -7.41
N VAL A 32 5.28 -22.51 -6.34
CA VAL A 32 5.93 -23.84 -6.39
C VAL A 32 4.90 -24.95 -6.54
N ALA A 33 3.81 -24.90 -5.76
CA ALA A 33 2.77 -25.91 -5.74
C ALA A 33 1.38 -25.26 -5.68
N PRO A 34 0.78 -24.85 -6.81
CA PRO A 34 -0.44 -24.04 -6.82
C PRO A 34 -1.63 -24.67 -6.11
N VAL A 35 -1.80 -25.98 -6.24
CA VAL A 35 -2.87 -26.69 -5.55
C VAL A 35 -2.58 -26.74 -4.06
N HIS A 36 -1.41 -27.25 -3.65
CA HIS A 36 -1.07 -27.39 -2.23
C HIS A 36 -1.05 -26.04 -1.50
N GLY A 37 -0.36 -25.05 -2.07
CA GLY A 37 -0.25 -23.70 -1.53
C GLY A 37 -1.60 -23.00 -1.39
N LEU A 38 -2.57 -23.27 -2.28
CA LEU A 38 -3.91 -22.70 -2.16
C LEU A 38 -4.69 -23.30 -0.97
N TYR A 39 -4.48 -24.57 -0.64
CA TYR A 39 -5.13 -25.26 0.50
C TYR A 39 -4.38 -25.10 1.83
N GLU A 40 -3.30 -24.32 1.89
CA GLU A 40 -2.69 -23.94 3.16
C GLU A 40 -3.59 -23.00 3.95
N ARG A 41 -3.44 -23.00 5.28
CA ARG A 41 -4.24 -22.18 6.21
C ARG A 41 -4.46 -20.72 5.78
N PRO A 42 -3.47 -20.00 5.18
CA PRO A 42 -3.64 -18.61 4.76
C PRO A 42 -4.50 -18.40 3.51
N SER A 43 -4.92 -19.45 2.80
CA SER A 43 -5.69 -19.35 1.55
C SER A 43 -6.76 -20.42 1.38
N VAL A 44 -6.85 -21.40 2.29
CA VAL A 44 -7.83 -22.51 2.25
C VAL A 44 -9.27 -22.02 2.14
N ALA A 45 -9.61 -20.94 2.84
CA ALA A 45 -10.92 -20.31 2.77
C ALA A 45 -11.25 -19.79 1.37
N VAL A 46 -10.26 -19.20 0.68
CA VAL A 46 -10.42 -18.72 -0.69
C VAL A 46 -10.60 -19.91 -1.64
N ALA A 47 -9.84 -20.98 -1.43
CA ALA A 47 -9.93 -22.22 -2.20
C ALA A 47 -11.34 -22.83 -2.16
N LEU A 48 -11.85 -23.03 -0.93
CA LEU A 48 -13.16 -23.61 -0.66
C LEU A 48 -14.27 -22.70 -1.19
N PHE A 49 -14.15 -21.38 -1.01
CA PHE A 49 -15.13 -20.44 -1.55
C PHE A 49 -15.21 -20.51 -3.07
N LEU A 50 -14.06 -20.52 -3.77
CA LEU A 50 -14.02 -20.61 -5.22
C LEU A 50 -14.59 -21.93 -5.74
N SER A 51 -14.27 -23.03 -5.05
CA SER A 51 -14.78 -24.36 -5.38
C SER A 51 -16.29 -24.44 -5.18
N ASP A 52 -16.77 -24.06 -3.99
CA ASP A 52 -18.13 -24.38 -3.56
C ASP A 52 -19.16 -23.34 -4.03
N HIS A 53 -18.76 -22.07 -4.16
CA HIS A 53 -19.69 -20.98 -4.52
C HIS A 53 -19.56 -20.55 -5.99
N LEU A 54 -18.35 -20.58 -6.56
CA LEU A 54 -18.12 -20.18 -7.94
C LEU A 54 -18.02 -21.38 -8.90
N GLN A 55 -18.11 -22.60 -8.39
CA GLN A 55 -17.98 -23.85 -9.16
C GLN A 55 -16.71 -23.89 -10.01
N MET A 56 -15.66 -23.18 -9.57
CA MET A 56 -14.37 -23.20 -10.23
C MET A 56 -13.70 -24.53 -9.88
N ALA A 57 -13.43 -25.37 -10.89
CA ALA A 57 -12.78 -26.66 -10.72
C ALA A 57 -11.56 -26.81 -11.64
N GLY A 58 -10.56 -27.56 -11.16
CA GLY A 58 -9.37 -27.92 -11.94
C GLY A 58 -8.50 -26.72 -12.30
N MET A 59 -8.42 -26.40 -13.59
CA MET A 59 -7.50 -25.35 -14.09
C MET A 59 -7.92 -23.93 -13.68
N SER A 60 -9.20 -23.66 -13.41
CA SER A 60 -9.67 -22.32 -13.03
C SER A 60 -9.27 -21.94 -11.60
N THR A 61 -9.28 -22.90 -10.66
CA THR A 61 -8.81 -22.67 -9.28
C THR A 61 -7.30 -22.43 -9.23
N VAL A 62 -6.54 -23.15 -10.07
CA VAL A 62 -5.10 -22.90 -10.22
C VAL A 62 -4.85 -21.49 -10.73
N ARG A 63 -5.56 -21.03 -11.78
CA ARG A 63 -5.43 -19.66 -12.29
C ARG A 63 -5.77 -18.61 -11.23
N ALA A 64 -6.82 -18.85 -10.45
CA ALA A 64 -7.17 -17.97 -9.35
C ALA A 64 -6.12 -17.95 -8.23
N ALA A 65 -5.49 -19.09 -7.93
CA ALA A 65 -4.37 -19.15 -7.00
C ALA A 65 -3.20 -18.26 -7.49
N TRP A 66 -2.86 -18.34 -8.77
CA TRP A 66 -1.84 -17.47 -9.38
C TRP A 66 -2.21 -15.99 -9.31
N LEU A 67 -3.48 -15.63 -9.56
CA LEU A 67 -3.94 -14.25 -9.41
C LEU A 67 -3.88 -13.78 -7.95
N LEU A 68 -4.21 -14.64 -6.99
CA LEU A 68 -4.08 -14.34 -5.56
C LEU A 68 -2.61 -14.16 -5.16
N ALA A 69 -1.72 -15.04 -5.61
CA ALA A 69 -0.28 -14.92 -5.37
C ALA A 69 0.27 -13.64 -5.98
N LEU A 70 -0.13 -13.30 -7.22
CA LEU A 70 0.23 -12.05 -7.87
C LEU A 70 -0.26 -10.83 -7.06
N GLY A 71 -1.51 -10.85 -6.61
CA GLY A 71 -2.07 -9.79 -5.76
C GLY A 71 -1.33 -9.63 -4.44
N ARG A 72 -0.86 -10.73 -3.82
CA ARG A 72 -0.03 -10.64 -2.61
C ARG A 72 1.37 -10.11 -2.92
N LEU A 73 1.99 -10.54 -4.01
CA LEU A 73 3.31 -10.07 -4.42
C LEU A 73 3.31 -8.59 -4.82
N THR A 74 2.24 -8.05 -5.39
CA THR A 74 2.16 -6.61 -5.69
C THR A 74 2.18 -5.79 -4.40
N VAL A 75 1.44 -6.20 -3.37
CA VAL A 75 1.47 -5.57 -2.04
C VAL A 75 2.86 -5.64 -1.42
N VAL A 76 3.50 -6.81 -1.48
CA VAL A 76 4.89 -6.98 -1.02
C VAL A 76 5.85 -6.06 -1.77
N ALA A 77 5.72 -5.94 -3.09
CA ALA A 77 6.56 -5.08 -3.90
C ALA A 77 6.42 -3.59 -3.51
N PHE A 78 5.20 -3.11 -3.30
CA PHE A 78 4.98 -1.73 -2.82
C PHE A 78 5.52 -1.51 -1.41
N PHE A 79 5.39 -2.48 -0.50
CA PHE A 79 6.04 -2.39 0.82
C PHE A 79 7.57 -2.39 0.72
N ALA A 80 8.15 -3.18 -0.18
CA ALA A 80 9.60 -3.21 -0.40
C ALA A 80 10.11 -1.89 -1.01
N ILE A 81 9.38 -1.33 -1.98
CA ILE A 81 9.65 0.00 -2.55
C ILE A 81 9.56 1.05 -1.44
N TYR A 82 8.50 1.02 -0.63
CA TYR A 82 8.35 1.92 0.51
C TYR A 82 9.57 1.87 1.44
N LEU A 83 10.02 0.68 1.86
CA LEU A 83 11.20 0.54 2.71
C LEU A 83 12.47 1.05 2.03
N ALA A 84 12.68 0.74 0.75
CA ALA A 84 13.82 1.22 -0.02
C ALA A 84 13.85 2.76 -0.07
N LEU A 85 12.71 3.39 -0.35
CA LEU A 85 12.56 4.85 -0.38
C LEU A 85 12.73 5.46 1.03
N LEU A 86 12.27 4.78 2.07
CA LEU A 86 12.41 5.20 3.46
C LEU A 86 13.89 5.22 3.90
N CYS A 87 14.71 4.29 3.41
CA CYS A 87 16.14 4.28 3.64
C CYS A 87 16.88 5.45 2.97
N VAL A 88 16.31 6.05 1.92
CA VAL A 88 16.91 7.19 1.21
C VAL A 88 16.56 8.51 1.93
N PRO A 89 17.54 9.21 2.55
CA PRO A 89 17.24 10.38 3.39
C PRO A 89 16.60 11.55 2.64
N ARG A 90 16.87 11.68 1.32
CA ARG A 90 16.28 12.73 0.47
C ARG A 90 14.78 12.53 0.28
N ILE A 91 14.36 11.31 -0.03
CA ILE A 91 12.97 10.95 -0.35
C ILE A 91 12.13 10.86 0.93
N ARG A 92 12.72 10.36 2.01
CA ARG A 92 12.05 10.34 3.33
C ARG A 92 11.67 11.73 3.84
N LYS A 93 12.52 12.75 3.61
CA LYS A 93 12.25 14.13 4.05
C LYS A 93 11.18 14.83 3.21
N SER A 94 11.01 14.44 1.94
CA SER A 94 9.99 15.00 1.04
C SER A 94 8.65 14.28 1.11
N GLY A 95 8.52 13.21 1.90
CA GLY A 95 7.29 12.41 1.99
C GLY A 95 7.03 11.51 0.77
N GLY A 96 8.00 11.36 -0.14
CA GLY A 96 7.81 10.61 -1.39
C GLY A 96 7.58 9.10 -1.20
N SER A 97 7.86 8.56 -0.01
CA SER A 97 7.55 7.17 0.33
C SER A 97 6.05 6.92 0.59
N ASP A 98 5.28 7.96 0.94
CA ASP A 98 3.93 7.79 1.47
C ASP A 98 2.94 7.29 0.41
N GLU A 99 3.19 7.58 -0.87
CA GLU A 99 2.37 7.09 -1.99
C GLU A 99 2.48 5.56 -2.14
N ALA A 100 3.71 5.02 -2.10
CA ALA A 100 3.94 3.58 -2.18
C ALA A 100 3.29 2.85 -0.98
N LEU A 101 3.38 3.44 0.22
CA LEU A 101 2.71 2.92 1.41
C LEU A 101 1.19 2.95 1.26
N GLY A 102 0.62 4.05 0.77
CA GLY A 102 -0.81 4.18 0.51
C GLY A 102 -1.35 3.13 -0.46
N ILE A 103 -0.62 2.87 -1.55
CA ILE A 103 -0.99 1.83 -2.53
C ILE A 103 -0.93 0.44 -1.89
N ALA A 104 0.13 0.13 -1.13
CA ALA A 104 0.24 -1.14 -0.42
C ALA A 104 -0.92 -1.37 0.55
N LEU A 105 -1.29 -0.33 1.31
CA LEU A 105 -2.40 -0.38 2.26
C LEU A 105 -3.75 -0.55 1.57
N ALA A 106 -3.99 0.14 0.46
CA ALA A 106 -5.25 0.04 -0.28
C ALA A 106 -5.44 -1.37 -0.84
N ILE A 107 -4.46 -1.88 -1.58
CA ILE A 107 -4.53 -3.21 -2.20
C ILE A 107 -4.52 -4.30 -1.12
N GLY A 108 -3.64 -4.20 -0.12
CA GLY A 108 -3.55 -5.15 0.98
C GLY A 108 -4.86 -5.23 1.77
N SER A 109 -5.48 -4.09 2.08
CA SER A 109 -6.75 -4.07 2.80
C SER A 109 -7.87 -4.69 1.97
N LEU A 110 -7.91 -4.43 0.66
CA LEU A 110 -8.89 -5.04 -0.24
C LEU A 110 -8.74 -6.57 -0.28
N ILE A 111 -7.52 -7.08 -0.42
CA ILE A 111 -7.24 -8.53 -0.46
C ILE A 111 -7.60 -9.18 0.89
N SER A 112 -7.17 -8.60 2.01
CA SER A 112 -7.48 -9.11 3.35
C SER A 112 -8.98 -9.09 3.63
N PHE A 113 -9.67 -8.02 3.25
CA PHE A 113 -11.12 -7.91 3.39
C PHE A 113 -11.87 -8.95 2.55
N ALA A 114 -11.53 -9.07 1.26
CA ALA A 114 -12.14 -10.07 0.39
C ALA A 114 -11.92 -11.50 0.91
N SER A 115 -10.69 -11.81 1.33
CA SER A 115 -10.34 -13.13 1.89
C SER A 115 -11.06 -13.40 3.22
N MET A 116 -11.23 -12.39 4.06
CA MET A 116 -12.02 -12.48 5.30
C MET A 116 -13.50 -12.76 5.01
N VAL A 117 -14.10 -12.09 4.02
CA VAL A 117 -15.49 -12.34 3.61
C VAL A 117 -15.66 -13.76 3.09
N MET A 118 -14.73 -14.25 2.25
CA MET A 118 -14.73 -15.62 1.77
C MET A 118 -14.63 -16.63 2.92
N ALA A 119 -13.72 -16.39 3.88
CA ALA A 119 -13.59 -17.23 5.07
C ALA A 119 -14.85 -17.24 5.95
N SER A 120 -15.54 -16.11 6.06
CA SER A 120 -16.81 -16.00 6.77
C SER A 120 -17.91 -16.84 6.11
N LYS A 121 -17.94 -16.88 4.77
CA LYS A 121 -18.93 -17.67 4.01
C LYS A 121 -18.69 -19.18 4.11
N VAL A 122 -17.43 -19.60 4.15
CA VAL A 122 -17.06 -21.03 4.24
C VAL A 122 -17.08 -21.56 5.68
N GLY A 123 -17.03 -20.68 6.68
CA GLY A 123 -17.00 -21.07 8.10
C GLY A 123 -15.60 -21.42 8.63
N GLU A 124 -14.54 -21.09 7.87
CA GLU A 124 -13.15 -21.32 8.27
C GLU A 124 -12.68 -20.27 9.29
N MET A 125 -13.01 -20.50 10.56
CA MET A 125 -12.73 -19.55 11.66
C MET A 125 -11.24 -19.23 11.82
N ALA A 126 -10.36 -20.17 11.49
CA ALA A 126 -8.92 -19.98 11.59
C ALA A 126 -8.40 -19.02 10.52
N ALA A 127 -8.88 -19.14 9.27
CA ALA A 127 -8.55 -18.24 8.18
C ALA A 127 -9.24 -16.87 8.34
N LEU A 128 -10.48 -16.86 8.83
CA LEU A 128 -11.21 -15.63 9.13
C LEU A 128 -10.44 -14.76 10.12
N ARG A 129 -9.98 -15.34 11.23
CA ARG A 129 -9.21 -14.61 12.25
C ARG A 129 -7.91 -14.05 11.67
N LEU A 130 -7.21 -14.84 10.85
CA LEU A 130 -5.98 -14.40 10.20
C LEU A 130 -6.23 -13.16 9.32
N HIS A 131 -7.18 -13.24 8.40
CA HIS A 131 -7.47 -12.12 7.49
C HIS A 131 -8.06 -10.91 8.22
N ALA A 132 -8.82 -11.12 9.29
CA ALA A 132 -9.28 -10.04 10.16
C ALA A 132 -8.09 -9.33 10.84
N THR A 133 -7.11 -10.08 11.36
CA THR A 133 -5.91 -9.47 11.96
C THR A 133 -5.07 -8.72 10.94
N GLU A 134 -4.90 -9.27 9.72
CA GLU A 134 -4.19 -8.60 8.63
C GLU A 134 -4.90 -7.29 8.24
N LEU A 135 -6.23 -7.34 8.11
CA LEU A 135 -7.04 -6.17 7.80
C LEU A 135 -6.93 -5.10 8.90
N LEU A 136 -6.99 -5.49 10.17
CA LEU A 136 -6.85 -4.56 11.30
C LEU A 136 -5.48 -3.89 11.33
N LEU A 137 -4.40 -4.62 11.05
CA LEU A 137 -3.05 -4.06 10.96
C LEU A 137 -2.97 -3.02 9.83
N LEU A 138 -3.50 -3.34 8.65
CA LEU A 138 -3.47 -2.46 7.48
C LEU A 138 -4.36 -1.21 7.68
N LEU A 139 -5.58 -1.38 8.20
CA LEU A 139 -6.47 -0.26 8.50
C LEU A 139 -5.92 0.62 9.62
N GLY A 140 -5.32 0.03 10.66
CA GLY A 140 -4.67 0.78 11.72
C GLY A 140 -3.57 1.71 11.19
N ALA A 141 -2.76 1.22 10.25
CA ALA A 141 -1.75 2.04 9.59
C ALA A 141 -2.34 3.09 8.64
N ALA A 142 -3.38 2.75 7.90
CA ALA A 142 -4.08 3.70 7.04
C ALA A 142 -4.65 4.87 7.85
N ILE A 143 -5.25 4.59 9.02
CA ILE A 143 -5.79 5.61 9.94
C ILE A 143 -4.67 6.52 10.45
N VAL A 144 -3.53 5.96 10.88
CA VAL A 144 -2.39 6.75 11.35
C VAL A 144 -1.89 7.71 10.26
N ILE A 145 -1.76 7.24 9.02
CA ILE A 145 -1.34 8.08 7.88
C ILE A 145 -2.37 9.15 7.56
N LEU A 146 -3.65 8.82 7.63
CA LEU A 146 -4.74 9.77 7.37
C LEU A 146 -4.73 10.92 8.39
N ILE A 147 -4.49 10.60 9.66
CA ILE A 147 -4.41 11.60 10.75
C ILE A 147 -3.11 12.40 10.67
N GLU A 148 -1.98 11.77 10.34
CA GLU A 148 -0.68 12.42 10.22
C GLU A 148 -0.46 13.16 8.90
N ARG A 149 -1.44 13.16 7.98
CA ARG A 149 -1.31 13.87 6.71
C ARG A 149 -1.10 15.34 7.06
N PRO A 150 0.10 15.92 6.83
CA PRO A 150 0.32 17.32 7.14
C PRO A 150 -0.70 18.12 6.33
N ASP A 151 -1.32 19.12 6.95
CA ASP A 151 -2.13 20.12 6.25
C ASP A 151 -1.40 20.42 4.96
N ALA A 152 -2.05 20.14 3.83
CA ALA A 152 -1.46 20.32 2.52
C ALA A 152 -0.79 21.70 2.55
N ALA A 153 0.55 21.73 2.46
CA ALA A 153 1.25 22.98 2.25
C ALA A 153 0.46 23.68 1.15
N PRO A 154 -0.02 24.91 1.40
CA PRO A 154 -1.02 25.53 0.55
C PRO A 154 -0.55 25.32 -0.87
N GLN A 155 -1.42 24.73 -1.70
CA GLN A 155 -1.19 24.75 -3.14
C GLN A 155 -0.70 26.15 -3.41
N ILE A 156 0.54 26.27 -3.88
CA ILE A 156 0.98 27.50 -4.49
C ILE A 156 0.02 27.59 -5.66
N VAL A 157 -1.10 28.29 -5.41
CA VAL A 157 -1.90 28.90 -6.43
C VAL A 157 -0.83 29.58 -7.26
N GLU A 158 -0.65 29.10 -8.48
CA GLU A 158 0.09 29.85 -9.48
C GLU A 158 -0.66 31.17 -9.60
N THR A 159 -0.29 32.14 -8.76
CA THR A 159 -0.54 33.54 -8.99
C THR A 159 0.12 33.79 -10.33
N PRO A 160 -0.64 34.17 -11.38
CA PRO A 160 -0.05 34.54 -12.66
C PRO A 160 0.99 35.61 -12.37
N ALA A 161 2.24 35.32 -12.74
CA ALA A 161 3.44 36.13 -12.56
C ALA A 161 3.16 37.60 -12.17
N GLU A 162 3.27 37.91 -10.88
CA GLU A 162 3.51 39.28 -10.47
C GLU A 162 4.91 39.65 -10.97
N ILE A 163 4.93 40.35 -12.11
CA ILE A 163 6.09 41.07 -12.61
C ILE A 163 6.65 41.88 -11.42
N PRO A 164 7.92 41.71 -11.03
CA PRO A 164 8.46 42.49 -9.94
C PRO A 164 8.35 43.97 -10.30
N ALA A 165 7.62 44.74 -9.48
CA ALA A 165 7.36 46.16 -9.67
C ALA A 165 8.63 47.03 -9.77
N SER A 166 9.81 46.45 -9.55
CA SER A 166 11.12 47.07 -9.79
C SER A 166 11.47 47.22 -11.27
N LEU A 167 10.98 46.34 -12.16
CA LEU A 167 11.28 46.42 -13.61
C LEU A 167 10.53 47.54 -14.33
N GLY A 168 9.37 47.95 -13.82
CA GLY A 168 8.57 49.02 -14.42
C GLY A 168 9.11 50.43 -14.16
N LEU A 169 9.79 50.63 -13.02
CA LEU A 169 10.32 51.94 -12.63
C LEU A 169 11.64 52.28 -13.33
N GLU A 170 12.54 51.30 -13.53
CA GLU A 170 13.78 51.52 -14.31
C GLU A 170 13.48 51.81 -15.79
N GLN A 171 12.48 51.14 -16.37
CA GLN A 171 12.11 51.34 -17.78
C GLN A 171 11.49 52.73 -18.04
N ALA A 172 10.78 53.28 -17.05
CA ALA A 172 10.17 54.61 -17.13
C ALA A 172 11.20 55.74 -17.02
N GLU A 173 12.26 55.53 -16.22
CA GLU A 173 13.33 56.52 -16.02
C GLU A 173 14.24 56.64 -17.26
N LEU A 174 14.48 55.54 -17.97
CA LEU A 174 15.26 55.53 -19.22
C LEU A 174 14.56 56.18 -20.42
N LEU A 175 13.23 56.32 -20.39
CA LEU A 175 12.46 56.95 -21.48
C LEU A 175 12.36 58.48 -21.37
N HIS A 176 12.66 59.06 -20.21
CA HIS A 176 12.60 60.52 -19.98
C HIS A 176 13.94 61.25 -20.19
N ASN A 177 15.03 60.54 -20.49
CA ASN A 177 16.35 61.13 -20.73
C ASN A 177 16.84 60.83 -22.16
N ARG A 178 16.16 61.42 -23.15
CA ARG A 178 16.63 61.55 -24.54
C ARG A 178 16.34 62.94 -25.08
#